data_AF-A0A956CYQ9-F1
#
_entry.id   AF-A0A956CYQ9-F1
#
_cell.length_a   1.000
_cell.length_b   1.000
_cell.length_c   1.000
_cell.angle_alpha   90.00
_cell.angle_beta   90.00
_cell.angle_gamma   90.00
#
_symmetry.space_group_name_H-M   'P 1'
#
loop_
_entity.id
_entity.type
_entity.pdbx_description
1 polymer ?
#
loop_
_entity_poly.entity_id
_entity_poly.type
_entity_poly.pdbx_seq_one_letter_code
_entity_poly.pdbx_strand_id
1 'polypeptide(L)'
;MAERSLFRSLYDDFRTLLRAPRDLWIVYSAKLTESIAYFAVVNVLILYLHDDLRFGDEAAGTLFGGRYTIVSLLVFVAGFIADAMGKRRALMLAAITLVIGRALLLFSEVRALPLIGLTIGCWGVATMKPVLVAAVKSKAPESIRSFAFSMYYVVMNVGAFIAGRLVSWLRIELLGRSIRPSELLTPVPVADDAAQRALVDELLPRFPAPANAESVEDGVRAFARMATGGRDFHHWTAPDLTAIREAAAAQLSGQPIPDPPIGLSGYEMIFL
;
A
#
# COMPACT_ATOMS: atom_id res chain seq x y z
N MET A 1 -26.63 32.17 -17.37
CA MET A 1 -25.77 33.33 -17.01
C MET A 1 -24.97 33.14 -15.71
N ALA A 2 -25.45 32.37 -14.72
CA ALA A 2 -24.75 32.13 -13.45
C ALA A 2 -23.45 31.28 -13.54
N GLU A 3 -23.33 30.39 -14.53
CA GLU A 3 -22.15 29.52 -14.66
C GLU A 3 -20.88 30.28 -15.05
N ARG A 4 -21.00 31.35 -15.87
CA ARG A 4 -19.87 32.22 -16.26
C ARG A 4 -19.31 33.05 -15.08
N SER A 5 -20.07 33.25 -13.99
CA SER A 5 -19.58 33.96 -12.80
C SER A 5 -18.81 33.02 -11.86
N LEU A 6 -19.23 31.76 -11.73
CA LEU A 6 -18.53 30.75 -10.92
C LEU A 6 -17.14 30.46 -11.45
N PHE A 7 -17.00 30.14 -12.75
CA PHE A 7 -15.68 29.85 -13.34
C PHE A 7 -14.71 31.02 -13.21
N ARG A 8 -15.21 32.26 -13.30
CA ARG A 8 -14.39 33.47 -13.10
C ARG A 8 -13.92 33.59 -11.65
N SER A 9 -14.81 33.38 -10.68
CA SER A 9 -14.45 33.37 -9.26
C SER A 9 -13.42 32.27 -8.93
N LEU A 10 -13.59 31.06 -9.45
CA LEU A 10 -12.64 29.96 -9.27
C LEU A 10 -11.27 30.27 -9.90
N TYR A 11 -11.27 30.90 -11.08
CA TYR A 11 -10.05 31.35 -11.73
C TYR A 11 -9.33 32.43 -10.92
N ASP A 12 -10.06 33.39 -10.36
CA ASP A 12 -9.51 34.46 -9.53
C ASP A 12 -8.95 33.92 -8.19
N ASP A 13 -9.66 32.99 -7.56
CA ASP A 13 -9.20 32.29 -6.35
C ASP A 13 -7.95 31.47 -6.63
N PHE A 14 -7.92 30.74 -7.75
CA PHE A 14 -6.76 29.98 -8.18
C PHE A 14 -5.55 30.87 -8.47
N ARG A 15 -5.75 32.00 -9.17
CA ARG A 15 -4.70 32.99 -9.43
C ARG A 15 -4.16 33.58 -8.13
N THR A 16 -5.03 33.81 -7.15
CA THR A 16 -4.64 34.28 -5.82
C THR A 16 -3.85 33.21 -5.06
N LEU A 17 -4.24 31.94 -5.18
CA LEU A 17 -3.52 30.81 -4.59
C LEU A 17 -2.10 30.65 -5.18
N LEU A 18 -1.95 30.80 -6.49
CA LEU A 18 -0.63 30.79 -7.16
C LEU A 18 0.31 31.91 -6.65
N ARG A 19 -0.26 33.01 -6.17
CA ARG A 19 0.46 34.14 -5.58
C ARG A 19 0.59 34.05 -4.06
N ALA A 20 0.07 32.98 -3.44
CA ALA A 20 0.08 32.81 -2.00
C ALA A 20 1.52 32.68 -1.44
N PRO A 21 1.73 32.93 -0.14
CA PRO A 21 3.05 32.84 0.48
C PRO A 21 3.70 31.48 0.27
N ARG A 22 5.03 31.45 0.16
CA ARG A 22 5.83 30.22 0.03
C ARG A 22 5.50 29.20 1.12
N ASP A 23 5.21 29.66 2.33
CA ASP A 23 4.80 28.82 3.46
C ASP A 23 3.58 27.95 3.17
N LEU A 24 2.58 28.45 2.42
CA LEU A 24 1.40 27.66 2.07
C LEU A 24 1.75 26.53 1.11
N TRP A 25 2.63 26.80 0.15
CA TRP A 25 3.13 25.78 -0.79
C TRP A 25 3.94 24.71 -0.07
N ILE A 26 4.76 25.07 0.92
CA ILE A 26 5.47 24.09 1.76
C ILE A 26 4.47 23.18 2.50
N VAL A 27 3.37 23.74 3.01
CA VAL A 27 2.30 22.94 3.66
C VAL A 27 1.64 21.99 2.67
N TYR A 28 1.36 22.43 1.44
CA TYR A 28 0.82 21.54 0.41
C TYR A 28 1.81 20.47 -0.03
N SER A 29 3.10 20.79 -0.18
CA SER A 29 4.12 19.79 -0.47
C SER A 29 4.22 18.75 0.65
N ALA A 30 4.24 19.19 1.92
CA ALA A 30 4.20 18.28 3.06
C ALA A 30 2.95 17.40 3.05
N LYS A 31 1.78 17.97 2.73
CA LYS A 31 0.53 17.22 2.61
C LYS A 31 0.58 16.20 1.47
N LEU A 32 1.10 16.57 0.31
CA LEU A 32 1.22 15.69 -0.85
C LEU A 32 2.10 14.49 -0.49
N THR A 33 3.31 14.74 0.02
CA THR A 33 4.26 13.68 0.41
C THR A 33 3.70 12.78 1.50
N GLU A 34 3.06 13.36 2.52
CA GLU A 34 2.40 12.59 3.58
C GLU A 34 1.28 11.72 3.02
N SER A 35 0.46 12.25 2.11
CA SER A 35 -0.65 11.52 1.51
C SER A 35 -0.14 10.36 0.65
N ILE A 36 0.88 10.58 -0.20
CA ILE A 36 1.49 9.52 -1.00
C ILE A 36 1.97 8.39 -0.09
N ALA A 37 2.76 8.72 0.94
CA ALA A 37 3.33 7.73 1.85
C ALA A 37 2.27 7.07 2.76
N TYR A 38 1.18 7.77 3.08
CA TYR A 38 0.07 7.21 3.85
C TYR A 38 -0.71 6.20 3.02
N PHE A 39 -1.18 6.60 1.83
CA PHE A 39 -1.98 5.72 0.97
C PHE A 39 -1.17 4.54 0.43
N ALA A 40 0.15 4.70 0.25
CA ALA A 40 1.01 3.57 -0.11
C ALA A 40 0.99 2.47 0.97
N VAL A 41 1.10 2.85 2.26
CA VAL A 41 0.97 1.90 3.36
C VAL A 41 -0.44 1.32 3.41
N VAL A 42 -1.49 2.14 3.28
CA VAL A 42 -2.88 1.66 3.31
C VAL A 42 -3.13 0.57 2.27
N ASN A 43 -2.64 0.74 1.04
CA ASN A 43 -2.86 -0.20 -0.05
C ASN A 43 -2.22 -1.58 0.19
N VAL A 44 -1.13 -1.65 0.96
CA VAL A 44 -0.38 -2.90 1.15
C VAL A 44 -0.47 -3.46 2.57
N LEU A 45 -0.96 -2.69 3.54
CA LEU A 45 -0.85 -3.03 4.95
C LEU A 45 -1.57 -4.33 5.32
N ILE A 46 -2.78 -4.57 4.81
CA ILE A 46 -3.52 -5.79 5.15
C ILE A 46 -2.79 -7.05 4.66
N LEU A 47 -2.28 -6.99 3.43
CA LEU A 47 -1.45 -8.05 2.84
C LEU A 47 -0.14 -8.19 3.61
N TYR A 48 0.52 -7.09 3.97
CA TYR A 48 1.73 -7.16 4.77
C TYR A 48 1.51 -7.84 6.14
N LEU A 49 0.39 -7.56 6.81
CA LEU A 49 0.06 -8.20 8.09
C LEU A 49 -0.21 -9.71 7.92
N HIS A 50 -0.92 -10.10 6.87
CA HIS A 50 -1.25 -11.49 6.60
C HIS A 50 -0.02 -12.26 6.06
N ASP A 51 0.61 -11.75 5.01
CA ASP A 51 1.60 -12.43 4.17
C ASP A 51 3.00 -12.38 4.78
N ASP A 52 3.46 -11.20 5.19
CA ASP A 52 4.81 -11.01 5.72
C ASP A 52 4.87 -11.33 7.23
N LEU A 53 3.87 -10.90 7.99
CA LEU A 53 3.84 -11.13 9.45
C LEU A 53 3.11 -12.41 9.87
N ARG A 54 2.48 -13.13 8.93
CA ARG A 54 1.82 -14.42 9.17
C ARG A 54 0.71 -14.34 10.22
N PHE A 55 -0.02 -13.23 10.25
CA PHE A 55 -1.27 -13.16 11.00
C PHE A 55 -2.39 -13.81 10.21
N GLY A 56 -3.29 -14.55 10.88
CA GLY A 56 -4.53 -15.00 10.24
C GLY A 56 -5.44 -13.83 9.88
N ASP A 57 -6.37 -14.05 8.94
CA ASP A 57 -7.28 -13.03 8.39
C ASP A 57 -7.97 -12.16 9.46
N GLU A 58 -8.50 -12.79 10.51
CA GLU A 58 -9.19 -12.09 11.59
C GLU A 58 -8.25 -11.15 12.36
N ALA A 59 -7.05 -11.62 12.68
CA ALA A 59 -6.05 -10.83 13.41
C ALA A 59 -5.49 -9.70 12.52
N ALA A 60 -5.22 -9.98 11.24
CA ALA A 60 -4.79 -8.98 10.27
C ALA A 60 -5.85 -7.89 10.06
N GLY A 61 -7.12 -8.29 9.91
CA GLY A 61 -8.26 -7.37 9.81
C GLY A 61 -8.45 -6.52 11.07
N THR A 62 -8.31 -7.13 12.25
CA THR A 62 -8.39 -6.43 13.53
C THR A 62 -7.26 -5.40 13.70
N LEU A 63 -6.02 -5.75 13.36
CA LEU A 63 -4.89 -4.83 13.41
C LEU A 63 -5.03 -3.70 12.39
N PHE A 64 -5.47 -4.02 11.17
CA PHE A 64 -5.73 -3.05 10.12
C PHE A 64 -6.80 -2.04 10.56
N GLY A 65 -7.98 -2.51 10.97
CA GLY A 65 -9.07 -1.65 11.44
C GLY A 65 -8.73 -0.90 12.73
N GLY A 66 -8.12 -1.59 13.70
CA GLY A 66 -7.70 -1.06 14.98
C GLY A 66 -6.76 0.13 14.86
N ARG A 67 -5.86 0.13 13.87
CA ARG A 67 -5.01 1.28 13.53
C ARG A 67 -5.84 2.54 13.26
N TYR A 68 -6.89 2.46 12.45
CA TYR A 68 -7.73 3.62 12.13
C TYR A 68 -8.52 4.11 13.34
N THR A 69 -9.02 3.19 14.16
CA THR A 69 -9.70 3.51 15.41
C THR A 69 -8.77 4.26 16.36
N ILE A 70 -7.58 3.73 16.60
CA ILE A 70 -6.57 4.36 17.47
C ILE A 70 -6.18 5.75 16.94
N VAL A 71 -5.89 5.89 15.65
CA VAL A 71 -5.56 7.20 15.06
C VAL A 71 -6.70 8.20 15.29
N SER A 72 -7.94 7.79 15.07
CA SER A 72 -9.11 8.66 15.23
C SER A 72 -9.26 9.16 16.67
N LEU A 73 -9.01 8.30 17.66
CA LEU A 73 -8.98 8.67 19.08
C LEU A 73 -7.79 9.59 19.42
N LEU A 74 -6.60 9.27 18.89
CA LEU A 74 -5.37 10.02 19.17
C LEU A 74 -5.38 11.42 18.57
N VAL A 75 -6.11 11.69 17.48
CA VAL A 75 -6.15 13.02 16.84
C VAL A 75 -6.54 14.12 17.84
N PHE A 76 -7.49 13.85 18.74
CA PHE A 76 -7.92 14.82 19.74
C PHE A 76 -6.78 15.19 20.69
N VAL A 77 -6.11 14.18 21.27
CA VAL A 77 -5.00 14.37 22.20
C VAL A 77 -3.80 15.01 21.51
N ALA A 78 -3.48 14.54 20.30
CA ALA A 78 -2.35 15.03 19.53
C ALA A 78 -2.50 16.51 19.14
N GLY A 79 -3.73 16.98 18.87
CA GLY A 79 -4.01 18.39 18.63
C GLY A 79 -3.66 19.27 19.83
N PHE A 80 -4.13 18.89 21.03
CA PHE A 80 -3.83 19.62 22.27
C PHE A 80 -2.33 19.71 22.55
N ILE A 81 -1.61 18.58 22.42
CA ILE A 81 -0.15 18.56 22.61
C ILE A 81 0.55 19.43 21.54
N ALA A 82 0.11 19.36 20.29
CA ALA A 82 0.70 20.16 19.22
C ALA A 82 0.52 21.66 19.43
N ASP A 83 -0.63 22.09 19.96
CA ASP A 83 -0.88 23.50 20.29
C ASP A 83 0.05 23.99 21.41
N ALA A 84 0.31 23.17 22.44
CA ALA A 84 1.25 23.48 23.51
C ALA A 84 2.72 23.53 23.04
N MET A 85 3.11 22.64 22.12
CA MET A 85 4.49 22.55 21.60
C MET A 85 4.79 23.56 20.49
N GLY A 86 3.75 24.07 19.84
CA GLY A 86 3.83 24.90 18.64
C GLY A 86 3.89 24.09 17.34
N LYS A 87 3.14 24.56 16.34
CA LYS A 87 2.89 23.88 15.06
C LYS A 87 4.14 23.38 14.35
N ARG A 88 5.20 24.20 14.28
CA ARG A 88 6.44 23.83 13.56
C ARG A 88 7.13 22.62 14.20
N ARG A 89 7.28 22.62 15.53
CA ARG A 89 7.91 21.51 16.27
C ARG A 89 7.05 20.26 16.18
N ALA A 90 5.73 20.40 16.33
CA ALA A 90 4.80 19.30 16.20
C ALA A 90 4.86 18.65 14.81
N LEU A 91 4.91 19.42 13.72
CA LEU A 91 5.07 18.88 12.35
C LEU A 91 6.39 18.13 12.17
N MET A 92 7.51 18.68 12.67
CA MET A 92 8.81 18.02 12.54
C MET A 92 8.86 16.70 13.31
N LEU A 93 8.36 16.69 14.55
CA LEU A 93 8.28 15.46 15.34
C LEU A 93 7.36 14.43 14.69
N ALA A 94 6.19 14.84 14.20
CA ALA A 94 5.28 13.94 13.51
C ALA A 94 5.89 13.37 12.22
N ALA A 95 6.66 14.17 11.46
CA ALA A 95 7.36 13.68 10.28
C ALA A 95 8.43 12.65 10.65
N ILE A 96 9.22 12.91 11.69
CA ILE A 96 10.26 11.99 12.17
C ILE A 96 9.64 10.68 12.66
N THR A 97 8.59 10.72 13.47
CA THR A 97 7.91 9.50 13.95
C THR A 97 7.29 8.71 12.81
N LEU A 98 6.77 9.37 11.76
CA LEU A 98 6.29 8.69 10.56
C LEU A 98 7.40 8.01 9.77
N VAL A 99 8.57 8.67 9.62
CA VAL A 99 9.73 8.07 8.94
C VAL A 99 10.23 6.86 9.71
N ILE A 100 10.44 6.99 11.03
CA ILE A 100 10.88 5.89 11.90
C ILE A 100 9.87 4.75 11.87
N GLY A 101 8.58 5.06 12.04
CA GLY A 101 7.52 4.07 12.06
C GLY A 101 7.43 3.27 10.76
N ARG A 102 7.63 3.94 9.61
CA ARG A 102 7.66 3.28 8.29
C ARG A 102 8.96 2.50 8.06
N ALA A 103 10.10 3.00 8.50
CA ALA A 103 11.37 2.29 8.39
C ALA A 103 11.34 0.96 9.17
N LEU A 104 10.67 0.93 10.32
CA LEU A 104 10.50 -0.30 11.10
C LEU A 104 9.66 -1.37 10.39
N LEU A 105 8.82 -1.01 9.41
CA LEU A 105 8.08 -1.98 8.59
C LEU A 105 9.00 -2.79 7.66
N LEU A 106 10.23 -2.34 7.41
CA LEU A 106 11.18 -3.06 6.56
C LEU A 106 11.72 -4.34 7.22
N PHE A 107 11.51 -4.53 8.52
CA PHE A 107 12.07 -5.64 9.31
C PHE A 107 10.98 -6.67 9.69
N SER A 108 10.31 -7.25 8.70
CA SER A 108 9.22 -8.23 8.90
C SER A 108 9.65 -9.50 9.65
N GLU A 109 10.91 -9.90 9.53
CA GLU A 109 11.49 -11.08 10.21
C GLU A 109 11.34 -11.03 11.74
N VAL A 110 11.33 -9.84 12.32
CA VAL A 110 11.11 -9.62 13.75
C VAL A 110 9.77 -8.91 13.93
N ARG A 111 8.68 -9.68 14.01
CA ARG A 111 7.29 -9.17 14.05
C ARG A 111 7.05 -8.01 15.03
N ALA A 112 7.79 -7.96 16.14
CA ALA A 112 7.70 -6.86 17.10
C ALA A 112 8.06 -5.49 16.50
N LEU A 113 9.07 -5.43 15.61
CA LEU A 113 9.54 -4.16 15.04
C LEU A 113 8.49 -3.48 14.16
N PRO A 114 7.84 -4.16 13.19
CA PRO A 114 6.75 -3.56 12.42
C PRO A 114 5.56 -3.14 13.28
N LEU A 115 5.18 -3.92 14.30
CA LEU A 115 4.07 -3.57 15.19
C LEU A 115 4.36 -2.32 16.03
N ILE A 116 5.59 -2.18 16.53
CA ILE A 116 6.08 -0.95 17.17
C ILE A 116 6.04 0.20 16.16
N GLY A 117 6.51 -0.04 14.93
CA GLY A 117 6.49 0.92 13.84
C GLY A 117 5.09 1.43 13.50
N LEU A 118 4.11 0.54 13.42
CA LEU A 118 2.70 0.88 13.20
C LEU A 118 2.16 1.76 14.33
N THR A 119 2.49 1.43 15.57
CA THR A 119 2.06 2.18 16.77
C THR A 119 2.65 3.58 16.81
N ILE A 120 3.97 3.72 16.60
CA ILE A 120 4.65 5.02 16.47
C ILE A 120 4.05 5.82 15.30
N GLY A 121 3.78 5.14 14.19
CA GLY A 121 3.15 5.73 13.01
C GLY A 121 1.75 6.25 13.30
N CYS A 122 0.95 5.59 14.15
CA CYS A 122 -0.37 6.09 14.57
C CYS A 122 -0.26 7.47 15.21
N TRP A 123 0.70 7.66 16.12
CA TRP A 123 0.97 8.96 16.73
C TRP A 123 1.32 10.01 15.68
N GLY A 124 2.27 9.70 14.79
CA GLY A 124 2.68 10.61 13.73
C GLY A 124 1.53 11.04 12.80
N VAL A 125 0.67 10.11 12.37
CA VAL A 125 -0.52 10.42 11.55
C VAL A 125 -1.50 11.27 12.35
N ALA A 126 -1.76 10.91 13.61
CA ALA A 126 -2.70 11.62 14.47
C ALA A 126 -2.27 13.07 14.73
N THR A 127 -0.96 13.34 14.87
CA THR A 127 -0.42 14.69 15.01
C THR A 127 -0.43 15.47 13.68
N MET A 128 -0.04 14.84 12.56
CA MET A 128 0.03 15.52 11.26
C MET A 128 -1.32 16.13 10.83
N LYS A 129 -2.42 15.39 11.03
CA LYS A 129 -3.77 15.78 10.58
C LYS A 129 -4.22 17.16 11.08
N PRO A 130 -4.35 17.42 12.40
CA PRO A 130 -4.79 18.71 12.90
C PRO A 130 -3.77 19.82 12.62
N VAL A 131 -2.47 19.53 12.68
CA VAL A 131 -1.43 20.56 12.55
C VAL A 131 -1.30 21.06 11.11
N LEU A 132 -1.39 20.18 10.10
CA LEU A 132 -1.39 20.61 8.69
C LEU A 132 -2.63 21.45 8.35
N VAL A 133 -3.81 21.07 8.85
CA VAL A 133 -5.04 21.87 8.69
C VAL A 133 -4.90 23.23 9.36
N ALA A 134 -4.36 23.27 10.58
CA ALA A 134 -4.08 24.52 11.29
C ALA A 134 -2.99 25.36 10.62
N ALA A 135 -2.06 24.74 9.88
CA ALA A 135 -1.04 25.43 9.09
C ALA A 135 -1.67 26.09 7.85
N VAL A 136 -2.50 25.37 7.09
CA VAL A 136 -3.29 25.94 5.97
C VAL A 136 -4.08 27.15 6.44
N LYS A 137 -4.85 27.01 7.54
CA LYS A 137 -5.63 28.11 8.13
C LYS A 137 -4.78 29.36 8.38
N SER A 138 -3.56 29.17 8.89
CA SER A 138 -2.66 30.27 9.28
C SER A 138 -1.88 30.89 8.14
N LYS A 139 -1.69 30.18 7.02
CA LYS A 139 -0.85 30.60 5.89
C LYS A 139 -1.66 31.00 4.66
N ALA A 140 -2.90 30.54 4.55
CA ALA A 140 -3.79 30.92 3.46
C ALA A 140 -4.26 32.39 3.61
N PRO A 141 -4.27 33.18 2.52
CA PRO A 141 -4.89 34.50 2.52
C PRO A 141 -6.36 34.42 2.93
N GLU A 142 -6.85 35.42 3.67
CA GLU A 142 -8.22 35.38 4.21
C GLU A 142 -9.28 35.30 3.12
N SER A 143 -9.06 36.00 2.00
CA SER A 143 -9.97 36.05 0.85
C SER A 143 -10.25 34.70 0.20
N ILE A 144 -9.27 33.78 0.22
CA ILE A 144 -9.36 32.47 -0.43
C ILE A 144 -9.26 31.30 0.55
N ARG A 145 -9.42 31.54 1.86
CA ARG A 145 -9.17 30.53 2.90
C ARG A 145 -10.01 29.27 2.69
N SER A 146 -11.28 29.42 2.32
CA SER A 146 -12.16 28.28 2.00
C SER A 146 -11.67 27.50 0.77
N PHE A 147 -11.28 28.20 -0.29
CA PHE A 147 -10.71 27.59 -1.49
C PHE A 147 -9.39 26.86 -1.19
N ALA A 148 -8.55 27.42 -0.33
CA ALA A 148 -7.31 26.80 0.13
C ALA A 148 -7.55 25.48 0.89
N PHE A 149 -8.63 25.39 1.68
CA PHE A 149 -9.05 24.12 2.29
C PHE A 149 -9.56 23.12 1.24
N SER A 150 -10.32 23.55 0.24
CA SER A 150 -10.72 22.65 -0.86
C SER A 150 -9.48 22.10 -1.59
N MET A 151 -8.49 22.96 -1.85
CA MET A 151 -7.23 22.54 -2.47
C MET A 151 -6.41 21.58 -1.60
N TYR A 152 -6.49 21.68 -0.28
CA TYR A 152 -5.87 20.70 0.63
C TYR A 152 -6.39 19.27 0.38
N TYR A 153 -7.70 19.12 0.15
CA TYR A 153 -8.30 17.82 -0.18
C TYR A 153 -7.98 17.37 -1.60
N VAL A 154 -7.91 18.30 -2.57
CA VAL A 154 -7.44 17.97 -3.93
C VAL A 154 -6.01 17.41 -3.87
N VAL A 155 -5.10 18.08 -3.16
CA VAL A 155 -3.72 17.61 -2.97
C VAL A 155 -3.67 16.23 -2.32
N MET A 156 -4.52 15.98 -1.31
CA MET A 156 -4.63 14.66 -0.68
C MET A 156 -5.07 13.58 -1.67
N ASN A 157 -6.08 13.85 -2.49
CA ASN A 157 -6.60 12.91 -3.48
C ASN A 157 -5.60 12.66 -4.60
N VAL A 158 -4.86 13.68 -5.04
CA VAL A 158 -3.74 13.53 -5.97
C VAL A 158 -2.67 12.63 -5.37
N GLY A 159 -2.34 12.79 -4.08
CA GLY A 159 -1.43 11.91 -3.37
C GLY A 159 -1.92 10.46 -3.32
N ALA A 160 -3.21 10.24 -3.07
CA ALA A 160 -3.84 8.92 -3.10
C ALA A 160 -3.74 8.26 -4.49
N PHE A 161 -4.05 9.01 -5.54
CA PHE A 161 -3.93 8.55 -6.92
C PHE A 161 -2.49 8.16 -7.26
N ILE A 162 -1.53 9.02 -6.94
CA ILE A 162 -0.10 8.75 -7.15
C ILE A 162 0.33 7.50 -6.37
N ALA A 163 -0.07 7.37 -5.10
CA ALA A 163 0.26 6.20 -4.29
C ALA A 163 -0.30 4.91 -4.88
N GLY A 164 -1.57 4.92 -5.33
CA GLY A 164 -2.17 3.78 -6.02
C GLY A 164 -1.35 3.37 -7.24
N ARG A 165 -1.06 4.32 -8.14
CA ARG A 165 -0.26 4.04 -9.34
C ARG A 165 1.17 3.62 -9.03
N LEU A 166 1.82 4.24 -8.05
CA LEU A 166 3.17 3.90 -7.64
C LEU A 166 3.23 2.49 -7.02
N VAL A 167 2.29 2.15 -6.13
CA VAL A 167 2.21 0.81 -5.54
C VAL A 167 1.88 -0.21 -6.62
N SER A 168 0.89 0.03 -7.49
CA SER A 168 0.59 -0.87 -8.59
C SER A 168 1.77 -1.05 -9.54
N TRP A 169 2.48 0.02 -9.90
CA TRP A 169 3.67 -0.08 -10.74
C TRP A 169 4.81 -0.82 -10.05
N LEU A 170 5.14 -0.47 -8.80
CA LEU A 170 6.13 -1.19 -8.02
C LEU A 170 5.74 -2.66 -7.86
N ARG A 171 4.46 -2.96 -7.66
CA ARG A 171 3.95 -4.32 -7.61
C ARG A 171 4.01 -5.01 -8.96
N ILE A 172 3.71 -4.39 -10.09
CA ILE A 172 3.78 -5.10 -11.38
C ILE A 172 5.24 -5.27 -11.83
N GLU A 173 6.08 -4.25 -11.63
CA GLU A 173 7.49 -4.29 -12.04
C GLU A 173 8.36 -5.11 -11.06
N LEU A 174 8.04 -5.10 -9.76
CA LEU A 174 8.74 -5.87 -8.71
C LEU A 174 7.98 -7.11 -8.20
N LEU A 175 6.68 -7.31 -8.49
CA LEU A 175 5.87 -8.53 -8.23
C LEU A 175 5.40 -9.26 -9.50
N GLY A 176 5.54 -8.70 -10.70
CA GLY A 176 5.50 -9.50 -11.94
C GLY A 176 6.57 -10.59 -11.87
N ARG A 177 7.72 -10.27 -11.26
CA ARG A 177 8.54 -11.21 -10.49
C ARG A 177 8.05 -11.18 -9.05
N SER A 178 7.30 -12.13 -8.49
CA SER A 178 6.98 -12.09 -7.05
C SER A 178 8.28 -12.25 -6.24
N ILE A 179 9.12 -11.21 -6.07
CA ILE A 179 10.47 -11.32 -5.50
C ILE A 179 10.35 -11.45 -3.99
N ARG A 180 10.84 -12.56 -3.44
CA ARG A 180 10.86 -12.75 -1.98
C ARG A 180 11.79 -11.71 -1.37
N PRO A 181 11.51 -11.10 -0.20
CA PRO A 181 12.45 -10.16 0.44
C PRO A 181 13.88 -10.74 0.57
N SER A 182 14.01 -12.06 0.76
CA SER A 182 15.29 -12.78 0.75
C SER A 182 16.00 -12.74 -0.61
N GLU A 183 15.27 -12.75 -1.73
CA GLU A 183 15.84 -12.69 -3.09
C GLU A 183 16.40 -11.30 -3.44
N LEU A 184 15.99 -10.24 -2.73
CA LEU A 184 16.64 -8.92 -2.85
C LEU A 184 18.07 -8.93 -2.31
N LEU A 185 18.35 -9.80 -1.35
CA LEU A 185 19.67 -9.95 -0.71
C LEU A 185 20.48 -11.08 -1.37
N THR A 186 19.81 -12.16 -1.75
CA THR A 186 20.40 -13.34 -2.40
C THR A 186 19.60 -13.71 -3.65
N PRO A 187 19.94 -13.16 -4.82
CA PRO A 187 19.19 -13.40 -6.05
C PRO A 187 19.11 -14.89 -6.38
N VAL A 188 17.89 -15.40 -6.62
CA VAL A 188 17.65 -16.76 -7.10
C VAL A 188 17.41 -16.70 -8.61
N PRO A 189 18.12 -17.50 -9.43
CA PRO A 189 17.92 -17.49 -10.88
C PRO A 189 16.55 -18.07 -11.26
N VAL A 190 15.95 -17.48 -12.30
CA VAL A 190 14.75 -18.00 -12.95
C VAL A 190 15.05 -19.40 -13.49
N ALA A 191 14.12 -20.34 -13.31
CA ALA A 191 14.22 -21.67 -13.88
C ALA A 191 14.24 -21.61 -15.41
N ASP A 192 14.93 -22.54 -16.06
CA ASP A 192 14.94 -22.56 -17.52
C ASP A 192 13.54 -22.83 -18.11
N ASP A 193 13.31 -22.32 -19.32
CA ASP A 193 12.02 -22.46 -20.02
C ASP A 193 11.59 -23.92 -20.18
N ALA A 194 12.56 -24.85 -20.27
CA ALA A 194 12.29 -26.27 -20.44
C ALA A 194 11.68 -26.88 -19.17
N ALA A 195 12.21 -26.54 -18.00
CA ALA A 195 11.70 -26.97 -16.70
C ALA A 195 10.32 -26.37 -16.41
N GLN A 196 10.11 -25.10 -16.76
CA GLN A 196 8.81 -24.44 -16.62
C GLN A 196 7.73 -25.11 -17.50
N ARG A 197 8.04 -25.37 -18.79
CA ARG A 197 7.11 -26.06 -19.70
C ARG A 197 6.87 -27.52 -19.29
N ALA A 198 7.91 -28.24 -18.89
CA ALA A 198 7.77 -29.62 -18.43
C ALA A 198 6.84 -29.75 -17.22
N LEU A 199 6.87 -28.77 -16.30
CA LEU A 199 5.92 -28.70 -15.20
C LEU A 199 4.48 -28.47 -15.70
N VAL A 200 4.28 -27.52 -16.62
CA VAL A 200 2.94 -27.26 -17.19
C VAL A 200 2.41 -28.52 -17.89
N ASP A 201 3.22 -29.16 -18.74
CA ASP A 201 2.85 -30.39 -19.45
C ASP A 201 2.49 -31.54 -18.52
N GLU A 202 3.17 -31.63 -17.36
CA GLU A 202 2.84 -32.62 -16.33
C GLU A 202 1.49 -32.36 -15.65
N LEU A 203 1.13 -31.09 -15.46
CA LEU A 203 -0.09 -30.70 -14.75
C LEU A 203 -1.31 -30.61 -15.68
N LEU A 204 -1.13 -30.27 -16.95
CA LEU A 204 -2.20 -30.19 -17.96
C LEU A 204 -3.20 -31.37 -17.93
N PRO A 205 -2.77 -32.65 -17.92
CA PRO A 205 -3.71 -33.77 -17.88
C PRO A 205 -4.36 -34.01 -16.50
N ARG A 206 -3.86 -33.36 -15.44
CA ARG A 206 -4.30 -33.56 -14.05
C ARG A 206 -5.30 -32.50 -13.58
N PHE A 207 -5.40 -31.37 -14.26
CA PHE A 207 -6.29 -30.26 -13.89
C PHE A 207 -7.46 -30.15 -14.88
N PRO A 208 -8.71 -30.05 -14.38
CA PRO A 208 -9.85 -29.76 -15.25
C PRO A 208 -9.76 -28.31 -15.76
N ALA A 209 -10.26 -28.06 -16.98
CA ALA A 209 -10.43 -26.70 -17.49
C ALA A 209 -11.31 -25.89 -16.52
N PRO A 210 -10.86 -24.71 -16.04
CA PRO A 210 -11.73 -23.83 -15.26
C PRO A 210 -12.95 -23.42 -16.08
N ALA A 211 -14.11 -23.28 -15.42
CA ALA A 211 -15.36 -22.91 -16.10
C ALA A 211 -15.29 -21.56 -16.87
N ASN A 212 -14.33 -20.70 -16.53
CA ASN A 212 -14.18 -19.34 -17.03
C ASN A 212 -12.84 -19.08 -17.73
N ALA A 213 -12.01 -20.12 -17.96
CA ALA A 213 -10.70 -19.96 -18.60
C ALA A 213 -10.78 -20.26 -20.10
N GLU A 214 -10.04 -19.50 -20.91
CA GLU A 214 -9.95 -19.72 -22.36
C GLU A 214 -9.27 -21.05 -22.70
N SER A 215 -8.41 -21.57 -21.80
CA SER A 215 -7.73 -22.86 -21.96
C SER A 215 -7.45 -23.59 -20.63
N VAL A 216 -7.18 -24.90 -20.70
CA VAL A 216 -6.69 -25.71 -19.56
C VAL A 216 -5.34 -25.18 -19.07
N GLU A 217 -4.51 -24.67 -19.98
CA GLU A 217 -3.21 -24.10 -19.67
C GLU A 217 -3.33 -22.85 -18.80
N ASP A 218 -4.30 -21.99 -19.08
CA ASP A 218 -4.58 -20.80 -18.26
C ASP A 218 -5.02 -21.21 -16.84
N GLY A 219 -5.75 -22.32 -16.72
CA GLY A 219 -6.10 -22.91 -15.43
C GLY A 219 -4.88 -23.37 -14.64
N VAL A 220 -3.95 -24.08 -15.29
CA VAL A 220 -2.68 -24.50 -14.66
C VAL A 220 -1.83 -23.30 -14.26
N ARG A 221 -1.74 -22.28 -15.12
CA ARG A 221 -1.00 -21.05 -14.84
C ARG A 221 -1.62 -20.26 -13.68
N ALA A 222 -2.95 -20.19 -13.61
CA ALA A 222 -3.66 -19.55 -12.50
C ALA A 222 -3.46 -20.30 -11.18
N PHE A 223 -3.54 -21.65 -11.21
CA PHE A 223 -3.23 -22.48 -10.04
C PHE A 223 -1.78 -22.29 -9.57
N ALA A 224 -0.83 -22.28 -10.50
CA ALA A 224 0.58 -22.09 -10.17
C ALA A 224 0.87 -20.67 -9.65
N ARG A 225 0.19 -19.64 -10.17
CA ARG A 225 0.20 -18.30 -9.57
C ARG A 225 -0.30 -18.33 -8.13
N MET A 226 -1.39 -19.04 -7.84
CA MET A 226 -1.87 -19.20 -6.46
C MET A 226 -0.82 -19.91 -5.57
N ALA A 227 -0.25 -21.03 -6.02
CA ALA A 227 0.73 -21.81 -5.26
C ALA A 227 2.05 -21.07 -4.98
N THR A 228 2.37 -20.05 -5.78
CA THR A 228 3.61 -19.27 -5.68
C THR A 228 3.42 -17.90 -5.03
N GLY A 229 2.18 -17.53 -4.68
CA GLY A 229 1.91 -16.18 -4.19
C GLY A 229 2.04 -15.13 -5.31
N GLY A 230 1.36 -15.38 -6.43
CA GLY A 230 1.20 -14.48 -7.57
C GLY A 230 2.37 -14.43 -8.55
N ARG A 231 3.31 -15.38 -8.52
CA ARG A 231 4.47 -15.34 -9.42
C ARG A 231 4.09 -15.78 -10.83
N ASP A 232 4.45 -14.96 -11.81
CA ASP A 232 4.20 -15.24 -13.23
C ASP A 232 5.08 -16.34 -13.79
N PHE A 233 4.55 -17.04 -14.81
CA PHE A 233 5.20 -18.15 -15.50
C PHE A 233 6.68 -17.87 -15.85
N HIS A 234 6.95 -16.73 -16.49
CA HIS A 234 8.30 -16.34 -16.93
C HIS A 234 9.28 -16.04 -15.78
N HIS A 235 8.82 -16.04 -14.52
CA HIS A 235 9.61 -15.69 -13.36
C HIS A 235 9.72 -16.84 -12.35
N TRP A 236 9.16 -18.01 -12.63
CA TRP A 236 9.30 -19.17 -11.75
C TRP A 236 10.76 -19.58 -11.58
N THR A 237 11.17 -19.76 -10.34
CA THR A 237 12.46 -20.28 -9.91
C THR A 237 12.34 -21.75 -9.54
N ALA A 238 13.47 -22.46 -9.39
CA ALA A 238 13.43 -23.87 -8.98
C ALA A 238 12.62 -24.12 -7.67
N PRO A 239 12.74 -23.29 -6.61
CA PRO A 239 11.87 -23.39 -5.44
C PRO A 239 10.38 -23.23 -5.74
N ASP A 240 10.01 -22.39 -6.72
CA ASP A 240 8.60 -22.22 -7.10
C ASP A 240 8.06 -23.46 -7.81
N LEU A 241 8.85 -24.07 -8.70
CA LEU A 241 8.47 -25.32 -9.36
C LEU A 241 8.20 -26.42 -8.33
N THR A 242 9.01 -26.50 -7.26
CA THR A 242 8.78 -27.42 -6.14
C THR A 242 7.49 -27.08 -5.39
N ALA A 243 7.27 -25.81 -5.05
CA ALA A 243 6.06 -25.38 -4.34
C ALA A 243 4.78 -25.67 -5.15
N ILE A 244 4.80 -25.44 -6.47
CA ILE A 244 3.69 -25.76 -7.37
C ILE A 244 3.41 -27.26 -7.39
N ARG A 245 4.45 -28.11 -7.41
CA ARG A 245 4.32 -29.57 -7.38
C ARG A 245 3.70 -30.05 -6.07
N GLU A 246 4.16 -29.52 -4.95
CA GLU A 246 3.64 -29.84 -3.62
C GLU A 246 2.18 -29.41 -3.48
N ALA A 247 1.84 -28.19 -3.91
CA ALA A 247 0.47 -27.69 -3.93
C ALA A 247 -0.43 -28.55 -4.82
N ALA A 248 0.03 -28.93 -6.02
CA ALA A 248 -0.72 -29.79 -6.92
C ALA A 248 -0.95 -31.19 -6.32
N ALA A 249 0.06 -31.77 -5.67
CA ALA A 249 -0.07 -33.05 -5.00
C ALA A 249 -1.07 -33.00 -3.82
N ALA A 250 -1.04 -31.92 -3.03
CA ALA A 250 -2.00 -31.71 -1.96
C ALA A 250 -3.44 -31.59 -2.49
N GLN A 251 -3.64 -30.77 -3.53
CA GLN A 251 -4.95 -30.59 -4.17
C GLN A 251 -5.51 -31.91 -4.72
N LEU A 252 -4.68 -32.71 -5.40
CA LEU A 252 -5.10 -33.99 -5.98
C LEU A 252 -5.38 -35.07 -4.91
N SER A 253 -4.77 -34.94 -3.73
CA SER A 253 -4.98 -35.87 -2.60
C SER A 253 -6.05 -35.40 -1.60
N GLY A 254 -6.70 -34.26 -1.86
CA GLY A 254 -7.69 -33.66 -0.96
C GLY A 254 -7.10 -33.19 0.37
N GLN A 255 -5.79 -32.99 0.43
CA GLN A 255 -5.10 -32.42 1.58
C GLN A 255 -5.15 -30.89 1.53
N PRO A 256 -4.99 -30.20 2.68
CA PRO A 256 -4.82 -28.76 2.70
C PRO A 256 -3.63 -28.34 1.81
N ILE A 257 -3.87 -27.41 0.89
CA ILE A 257 -2.79 -26.85 0.07
C ILE A 257 -1.82 -26.09 0.98
N PRO A 258 -0.50 -26.34 0.89
CA PRO A 258 0.49 -25.58 1.65
C PRO A 258 0.38 -24.09 1.37
N ASP A 259 0.57 -23.27 2.41
CA ASP A 259 0.59 -21.82 2.22
C ASP A 259 1.70 -21.43 1.24
N PRO A 260 1.41 -20.52 0.28
CA PRO A 260 2.41 -20.10 -0.66
C PRO A 260 3.59 -19.41 0.07
N PRO A 261 4.81 -19.53 -0.49
CA PRO A 261 6.01 -18.95 0.11
C PRO A 261 5.91 -17.42 0.27
N ILE A 262 5.14 -16.76 -0.60
CA ILE A 262 4.68 -15.37 -0.45
C ILE A 262 3.19 -15.42 -0.25
N GLY A 263 2.70 -14.85 0.85
CA GLY A 263 1.35 -15.07 1.34
C GLY A 263 0.22 -14.41 0.56
N LEU A 264 0.31 -14.13 -0.75
CA LEU A 264 -0.81 -13.53 -1.49
C LEU A 264 -2.04 -14.43 -1.39
N SER A 265 -2.93 -14.13 -0.46
CA SER A 265 -4.21 -14.80 -0.32
C SER A 265 -5.03 -14.54 -1.59
N GLY A 266 -5.89 -15.50 -1.95
CA GLY A 266 -6.62 -15.58 -3.24
C GLY A 266 -7.54 -14.41 -3.59
N TYR A 267 -7.49 -13.28 -2.90
CA TYR A 267 -8.25 -12.06 -3.19
C TYR A 267 -7.74 -11.28 -4.41
N GLU A 268 -6.49 -11.48 -4.85
CA GLU A 268 -5.97 -10.81 -6.07
C GLU A 268 -6.29 -11.56 -7.38
N MET A 269 -6.98 -12.70 -7.34
CA MET A 269 -7.50 -13.37 -8.55
C MET A 269 -8.83 -12.79 -9.06
N ILE A 270 -9.43 -11.81 -8.36
CA ILE A 270 -10.76 -11.27 -8.70
C ILE A 270 -10.69 -9.91 -9.44
N PHE A 271 -9.52 -9.25 -9.48
CA PHE A 271 -9.39 -7.91 -10.07
C PHE A 271 -8.36 -7.77 -11.20
N LEU A 272 -8.08 -8.86 -11.91
CA LEU A 272 -7.46 -8.83 -13.24
C LEU A 272 -8.37 -9.52 -14.25
#